data_AF-A0A327HRN3-F1
#
_entry.id   AF-A0A327HRN3-F1
#
_cell.length_a   1.000
_cell.length_b   1.000
_cell.length_c   1.000
_cell.angle_alpha   90.00
_cell.angle_beta   90.00
_cell.angle_gamma   90.00
#
_symmetry.space_group_name_H-M   'P 1'
#
loop_
_entity.id
_entity.type
_entity.pdbx_description
1 polymer ?
#
loop_
_entity_poly.entity_id
_entity_poly.type
_entity_poly.pdbx_seq_one_letter_code
_entity_poly.pdbx_strand_id
1 'polypeptide(L)'
;MLKSNEDLKCIYFNSELGCDVYESKPNQCNAFPWWNENLVNKKSWDKTKKICPGIDHPDAILIDKNTIKFWVKLDTISEQGVRNIHLENEL
;
A
#
# COMPACT_ATOMS: atom_id res chain seq x y z
N MET A 1 -19.49 -3.57 -3.46
CA MET A 1 -19.85 -5.00 -3.45
C MET A 1 -19.04 -5.68 -4.53
N LEU A 2 -18.39 -6.81 -4.24
CA LEU A 2 -17.59 -7.56 -5.22
C LEU A 2 -18.52 -8.22 -6.26
N LYS A 3 -18.13 -8.20 -7.54
CA LYS A 3 -18.90 -8.75 -8.66
C LYS A 3 -18.06 -9.82 -9.38
N SER A 4 -18.74 -10.86 -9.84
CA SER A 4 -18.14 -11.94 -10.63
C SER A 4 -18.87 -12.13 -11.96
N ASN A 5 -18.16 -12.66 -12.96
CA ASN A 5 -18.74 -13.12 -14.22
C ASN A 5 -19.38 -14.52 -14.08
N GLU A 6 -19.89 -15.08 -15.18
CA GLU A 6 -20.52 -16.41 -15.21
C GLU A 6 -19.56 -17.54 -14.79
N ASP A 7 -18.25 -17.38 -15.05
CA ASP A 7 -17.18 -18.29 -14.63
C ASP A 7 -16.73 -18.09 -13.17
N LEU A 8 -17.47 -17.30 -12.38
CA LEU A 8 -17.16 -16.95 -10.99
C LEU A 8 -15.82 -16.20 -10.79
N LYS A 9 -15.28 -15.58 -11.85
CA LYS A 9 -14.07 -14.74 -11.78
C LYS A 9 -14.43 -13.28 -11.50
N CYS A 10 -13.55 -12.57 -10.79
CA CYS A 10 -13.67 -11.13 -10.60
C CYS A 10 -13.79 -10.41 -11.96
N ILE A 11 -14.76 -9.50 -12.10
CA ILE A 11 -15.00 -8.79 -13.37
C ILE A 11 -13.86 -7.87 -13.83
N TYR A 12 -12.92 -7.55 -12.94
CA TYR A 12 -11.74 -6.74 -13.25
C TYR A 12 -10.48 -7.59 -13.45
N PHE A 13 -10.61 -8.91 -13.46
CA PHE A 13 -9.48 -9.81 -13.65
C PHE A 13 -9.20 -10.03 -15.14
N ASN A 14 -7.99 -9.68 -15.56
CA ASN A 14 -7.47 -9.93 -16.90
C ASN A 14 -6.68 -11.25 -16.91
N SER A 15 -6.91 -12.08 -17.92
CA SER A 15 -6.22 -13.36 -18.12
C SER A 15 -4.71 -13.25 -18.33
N GLU A 16 -4.19 -12.08 -18.71
CA GLU A 16 -2.75 -11.77 -18.76
C GLU A 16 -2.15 -11.48 -17.36
N LEU A 17 -2.80 -11.96 -16.30
CA LEU A 17 -2.39 -11.93 -14.89
C LEU A 17 -2.52 -10.56 -14.21
N GLY A 18 -3.52 -9.76 -14.60
CA GLY A 18 -3.71 -8.40 -14.11
C GLY A 18 -5.06 -8.16 -13.41
N CYS A 19 -5.09 -7.15 -12.55
CA CYS A 19 -6.33 -6.50 -12.09
C CYS A 19 -6.43 -5.16 -12.83
N ASP A 20 -7.45 -4.98 -13.67
CA ASP A 20 -7.59 -3.78 -14.53
C ASP A 20 -7.77 -2.49 -13.74
N VAL A 21 -8.18 -2.59 -12.47
CA VAL A 21 -8.36 -1.45 -11.57
C VAL A 21 -7.21 -1.31 -10.57
N TYR A 22 -6.10 -2.02 -10.76
CA TYR A 22 -4.95 -1.99 -9.84
C TYR A 22 -4.38 -0.58 -9.67
N GLU A 23 -4.33 0.20 -10.76
CA GLU A 23 -3.86 1.59 -10.76
C GLU A 23 -4.74 2.53 -9.92
N SER A 24 -6.00 2.15 -9.63
CA SER A 24 -6.90 2.92 -8.78
C SER A 24 -6.64 2.74 -7.28
N LYS A 25 -5.62 1.95 -6.91
CA LYS A 25 -5.26 1.67 -5.52
C LYS A 25 -4.87 2.98 -4.80
N PRO A 26 -5.48 3.30 -3.65
CA PRO A 26 -5.20 4.54 -2.94
C PRO A 26 -3.78 4.53 -2.36
N ASN A 27 -3.24 5.73 -2.12
CA ASN A 27 -1.90 5.91 -1.56
C ASN A 27 -1.66 5.10 -0.28
N GLN A 28 -2.64 5.06 0.64
CA GLN A 28 -2.59 4.23 1.85
C GLN A 28 -2.29 2.76 1.51
N CYS A 29 -3.04 2.16 0.59
CA CYS A 29 -2.81 0.77 0.21
C CYS A 29 -1.47 0.57 -0.50
N ASN A 30 -0.99 1.57 -1.25
CA ASN A 30 0.31 1.52 -1.91
C ASN A 30 1.48 1.67 -0.95
N ALA A 31 1.29 2.37 0.16
CA ALA A 31 2.32 2.57 1.17
C ALA A 31 2.63 1.30 1.98
N PHE A 32 1.79 0.27 1.98
CA PHE A 32 2.11 -1.00 2.65
C PHE A 32 3.37 -1.63 2.02
N PRO A 33 4.37 -2.08 2.80
CA PRO A 33 4.37 -2.29 4.26
C PRO A 33 4.90 -1.13 5.10
N TRP A 34 5.18 0.03 4.50
CA TRP A 34 5.82 1.21 5.12
C TRP A 34 4.90 2.08 5.97
N TRP A 35 3.71 1.61 6.32
CA TRP A 35 2.82 2.32 7.22
C TRP A 35 3.52 2.72 8.52
N ASN A 36 3.19 3.90 9.05
CA ASN A 36 3.78 4.44 10.26
C ASN A 36 3.72 3.42 11.41
N GLU A 37 2.57 2.76 11.58
CA GLU A 37 2.31 1.73 12.60
C GLU A 37 3.23 0.51 12.53
N ASN A 38 3.67 0.13 11.33
CA ASN A 38 4.57 -1.00 11.10
C ASN A 38 6.01 -0.66 11.50
N LEU A 39 6.39 0.61 11.38
CA LEU A 39 7.77 1.09 11.59
C LEU A 39 8.03 1.62 13.00
N VAL A 40 7.02 1.71 13.88
CA VAL A 40 7.14 2.29 15.23
C VAL A 40 8.25 1.64 16.06
N ASN A 41 8.40 0.32 15.98
CA ASN A 41 9.43 -0.42 16.72
C ASN A 41 9.66 -1.82 16.12
N LYS A 42 10.72 -2.49 16.59
CA LYS A 42 11.10 -3.83 16.13
C LYS A 42 9.97 -4.86 16.25
N LYS A 43 9.18 -4.81 17.32
CA LYS A 43 8.07 -5.73 17.55
C LYS A 43 6.94 -5.53 16.54
N SER A 44 6.61 -4.28 16.19
CA SER A 44 5.67 -3.98 15.11
C SER A 44 6.19 -4.51 13.78
N TRP A 45 7.45 -4.22 13.44
CA TRP A 45 8.05 -4.69 12.20
C TRP A 45 8.03 -6.22 12.09
N ASP A 46 8.40 -6.93 13.15
CA ASP A 46 8.38 -8.41 13.18
C ASP A 46 6.97 -9.00 13.03
N LYS A 47 5.92 -8.28 13.44
CA LYS A 47 4.55 -8.67 13.13
C LYS A 47 4.24 -8.43 11.65
N THR A 48 4.64 -7.29 11.10
CA THR A 48 4.46 -6.96 9.67
C THR A 48 5.12 -8.00 8.76
N LYS A 49 6.32 -8.49 9.12
CA LYS A 49 7.01 -9.57 8.37
C LYS A 49 6.22 -10.87 8.30
N LYS A 50 5.36 -11.15 9.28
CA LYS A 50 4.50 -12.34 9.27
C LYS A 50 3.32 -12.23 8.30
N ILE A 51 2.93 -11.01 7.93
CA ILE A 51 1.78 -10.75 7.05
C ILE A 51 2.20 -10.29 5.65
N CYS A 52 3.38 -9.68 5.51
CA CYS A 52 3.92 -9.26 4.22
C CYS A 52 5.00 -10.27 3.78
N PRO A 53 4.67 -11.20 2.86
CA PRO A 53 5.64 -12.19 2.40
C PRO A 53 6.81 -11.56 1.65
N GLY A 54 6.65 -10.34 1.12
CA GLY A 54 7.67 -9.64 0.35
C GLY A 54 8.83 -9.07 1.18
N ILE A 55 8.72 -8.96 2.51
CA ILE A 55 9.78 -8.34 3.33
C ILE A 55 11.03 -9.22 3.44
N ASP A 56 10.83 -10.51 3.72
CA ASP A 56 11.92 -11.49 3.88
C ASP A 56 11.98 -12.47 2.68
N HIS A 57 11.39 -12.11 1.53
CA HIS A 57 11.41 -12.97 0.35
C HIS A 57 12.84 -13.09 -0.20
N PRO A 58 13.31 -14.28 -0.62
CA PRO A 58 14.65 -14.44 -1.19
C PRO A 58 14.92 -13.52 -2.39
N ASP A 59 13.90 -13.31 -3.22
CA ASP A 59 13.95 -12.44 -4.40
C ASP A 59 13.43 -11.01 -4.13
N ALA A 60 13.38 -10.59 -2.86
CA ALA A 60 12.97 -9.23 -2.52
C ALA A 60 13.94 -8.21 -3.12
N ILE A 61 13.39 -7.21 -3.80
CA ILE A 61 14.17 -6.10 -4.34
C ILE A 61 14.66 -5.20 -3.20
N LEU A 62 15.87 -4.66 -3.35
CA LEU A 62 16.39 -3.65 -2.44
C LEU A 62 15.74 -2.30 -2.77
N ILE A 63 14.98 -1.76 -1.83
CA ILE A 63 14.36 -0.44 -1.93
C ILE A 63 15.25 0.60 -1.28
N ASP A 64 15.53 1.70 -1.98
CA ASP A 64 16.35 2.77 -1.44
C ASP A 64 15.60 3.58 -0.36
N LYS A 65 16.37 4.27 0.48
CA LYS A 65 15.85 5.01 1.63
C LYS A 65 14.89 6.16 1.23
N ASN A 66 15.08 6.79 0.08
CA ASN A 66 14.23 7.91 -0.33
C ASN A 66 12.85 7.40 -0.77
N THR A 67 12.82 6.27 -1.49
CA THR A 67 11.56 5.59 -1.84
C THR A 67 10.78 5.19 -0.59
N ILE A 68 11.44 4.65 0.44
CA ILE A 68 10.79 4.33 1.72
C ILE A 68 10.21 5.60 2.37
N LYS A 69 11.00 6.67 2.47
CA LYS A 69 10.54 7.94 3.05
C LYS A 69 9.33 8.53 2.32
N PHE A 70 9.29 8.41 1.01
CA PHE A 70 8.15 8.86 0.20
C PHE A 70 6.87 8.13 0.62
N TRP A 71 6.90 6.80 0.73
CA TRP A 71 5.74 6.02 1.15
C TRP A 71 5.31 6.30 2.58
N VAL A 72 6.27 6.46 3.51
CA VAL A 72 5.97 6.89 4.88
C VAL A 72 5.23 8.22 4.90
N LYS A 73 5.66 9.20 4.08
CA LYS A 73 5.00 10.51 4.00
C LYS A 73 3.59 10.41 3.42
N LEU A 74 3.39 9.61 2.37
CA LEU A 74 2.07 9.41 1.76
C LEU A 74 1.08 8.71 2.70
N ASP A 75 1.58 7.77 3.52
CA ASP A 75 0.79 7.14 4.57
C ASP A 75 0.32 8.18 5.61
N THR A 76 1.22 9.02 6.12
CA THR A 76 0.87 10.11 7.04
C THR A 76 -0.22 11.04 6.47
N ILE A 77 -0.13 11.40 5.18
CA ILE A 77 -1.17 12.23 4.54
C ILE A 77 -2.50 11.48 4.47
N SER A 78 -2.46 10.18 4.17
CA SER A 78 -3.66 9.34 4.10
C SER A 78 -4.35 9.17 5.46
N GLU A 79 -3.58 9.13 6.55
CA GLU A 79 -4.06 9.04 7.94
C GLU A 79 -4.81 10.30 8.40
N GLN A 80 -4.50 11.48 7.84
CA GLN A 80 -5.15 12.75 8.23
C GLN A 80 -6.65 12.80 7.86
N GLY A 81 -7.09 11.93 6.95
CA GLY A 81 -8.47 11.82 6.50
C GLY A 81 -8.96 13.03 5.69
N VAL A 82 -10.09 12.86 5.02
CA VAL A 82 -10.70 13.87 4.12
C VAL A 82 -11.14 15.19 4.78
N ARG A 83 -11.03 15.33 6.11
CA ARG A 83 -11.52 16.51 6.85
C ARG A 83 -10.52 17.66 6.97
N ASN A 84 -9.26 17.47 6.53
CA ASN A 84 -8.18 18.47 6.66
C ASN A 84 -7.60 18.92 5.30
N ILE A 85 -8.40 19.01 4.24
CA ILE A 85 -7.95 19.34 2.88
C ILE A 85 -7.61 20.84 2.65
N HIS A 86 -7.69 21.70 3.66
CA HIS A 86 -7.52 23.16 3.49
C HIS A 86 -6.19 23.75 3.97
N LEU A 87 -5.08 23.00 4.01
CA LEU A 87 -3.78 23.55 4.45
C LEU A 87 -2.61 23.31 3.47
N GLU A 88 -2.86 23.35 2.17
CA GLU A 88 -1.78 23.41 1.16
C GLU A 88 -2.04 24.53 0.14
N ASN A 89 -2.15 25.78 0.62
CA ASN A 89 -2.05 26.98 -0.21
C ASN A 89 -1.17 28.06 0.46
N GLU A 90 -0.09 27.66 1.14
CA GLU A 90 0.97 28.59 1.58
C GLU A 90 2.35 27.91 1.48
N LEU A 91 2.86 27.78 0.25
CA LEU A 91 4.29 27.86 -0.09
C LEU A 91 4.41 28.35 -1.53
#